data_AF-A0A0N4VE17-F1
#
_entry.id   AF-A0A0N4VE17-F1
#
_cell.length_a   1.000
_cell.length_b   1.000
_cell.length_c   1.000
_cell.angle_alpha   90.00
_cell.angle_beta   90.00
_cell.angle_gamma   90.00
#
_symmetry.space_group_name_H-M   'P 1'
#
loop_
_entity.id
_entity.type
_entity.pdbx_description
1 polymer ?
#
loop_
_entity_poly.entity_id
_entity_poly.type
_entity_poly.pdbx_seq_one_letter_code
_entity_poly.pdbx_strand_id
1 'polypeptide(L)'
;MQYKDFFDLTYPLATVGPFKSNIGKFLFDRTVNATGHITSSRTLAVYFTTFVNTSTKARRLQLFEKHVLKQVEKHNAIAKNAIRFVLHGAYPVSQEVKRGVKTAAKYYLTGAVLLISFVIGSFILASLTYRQKISSYIAVIAAAILSPVLASITALGIVLLIGLHINMLVLISPFLTLAMGIGNRHFTTL
;
A
#
# COMPACT_ATOMS: atom_id res chain seq x y z
N MET A 1 20.14 -35.00 -32.80
CA MET A 1 19.51 -33.70 -33.06
C MET A 1 19.93 -32.74 -31.97
N GLN A 2 20.72 -31.72 -32.31
CA GLN A 2 21.18 -30.72 -31.33
C GLN A 2 20.09 -29.66 -31.17
N TYR A 3 19.80 -29.28 -29.91
CA TYR A 3 18.78 -28.30 -29.56
C TYR A 3 18.99 -26.91 -30.22
N LYS A 4 20.21 -26.64 -30.70
CA LYS A 4 20.60 -25.40 -31.38
C LYS A 4 19.91 -25.16 -32.72
N ASP A 5 19.51 -26.20 -33.44
CA ASP A 5 18.96 -26.05 -34.79
C ASP A 5 17.50 -25.59 -34.80
N PHE A 6 16.80 -25.71 -33.66
CA PHE A 6 15.37 -25.37 -33.54
C PHE A 6 15.11 -24.00 -32.90
N PHE A 7 16.08 -23.46 -32.16
CA PHE A 7 15.95 -22.21 -31.41
C PHE A 7 17.10 -21.27 -31.77
N ASP A 8 16.82 -20.30 -32.64
CA ASP A 8 17.75 -19.19 -32.90
C ASP A 8 17.27 -17.93 -32.15
N LEU A 9 17.99 -17.58 -31.08
CA LEU A 9 17.72 -16.45 -30.20
C LEU A 9 18.47 -15.20 -30.68
N THR A 10 18.09 -14.72 -31.86
CA THR A 10 18.61 -13.47 -32.44
C THR A 10 17.76 -12.29 -31.96
N TYR A 11 18.39 -11.23 -31.47
CA TYR A 11 17.67 -10.02 -31.05
C TYR A 11 17.34 -9.15 -32.27
N PRO A 12 16.11 -8.59 -32.41
CA PRO A 12 14.96 -8.63 -31.50
C PRO A 12 13.97 -9.79 -31.73
N LEU A 13 14.13 -10.54 -32.83
CA LEU A 13 13.21 -11.60 -33.27
C LEU A 13 13.88 -12.97 -33.16
N ALA A 14 13.43 -13.78 -32.21
CA ALA A 14 13.84 -15.18 -32.16
C ALA A 14 13.03 -16.01 -33.14
N THR A 15 13.69 -16.98 -33.76
CA THR A 15 13.05 -18.00 -34.59
C THR A 15 12.90 -19.27 -33.76
N VAL A 16 11.66 -19.68 -33.54
CA VAL A 16 11.30 -20.92 -32.86
C VAL A 16 10.50 -21.77 -33.84
N GLY A 17 11.16 -22.73 -34.49
CA GLY A 17 10.57 -23.48 -35.60
C GLY A 17 10.11 -22.54 -36.73
N PRO A 18 8.85 -22.63 -37.22
CA PRO A 18 8.35 -21.76 -38.30
C PRO A 18 7.91 -20.36 -37.81
N PHE A 19 7.92 -20.10 -36.49
CA PHE A 19 7.39 -18.88 -35.93
C PHE A 19 8.49 -17.90 -35.52
N LYS A 20 8.32 -16.62 -35.88
CA LYS A 20 9.15 -15.52 -35.42
C LYS A 20 8.47 -14.84 -34.23
N SER A 21 9.15 -14.78 -33.10
CA SER A 21 8.63 -14.18 -31.86
C SER A 21 9.54 -13.04 -31.37
N ASN A 22 8.94 -11.92 -30.99
CA ASN A 22 9.68 -10.81 -30.40
C ASN A 22 10.02 -11.11 -28.94
N ILE A 23 11.25 -11.59 -28.73
CA ILE A 23 11.77 -11.96 -27.41
C ILE A 23 12.25 -10.76 -26.59
N GLY A 24 12.38 -9.59 -27.21
CA GLY A 24 12.83 -8.36 -26.55
C GLY A 24 11.92 -7.86 -25.44
N LYS A 25 10.67 -8.32 -25.40
CA LYS A 25 9.69 -7.99 -24.34
C LYS A 25 9.83 -8.85 -23.08
N PHE A 26 10.57 -9.96 -23.15
CA PHE A 26 10.70 -10.92 -22.05
C PHE A 26 12.11 -10.92 -21.46
N LEU A 27 13.15 -10.59 -22.25
CA LEU A 27 14.55 -10.59 -21.83
C LEU A 27 15.08 -9.17 -21.59
N PHE A 28 15.41 -8.89 -20.34
CA PHE A 28 15.98 -7.62 -19.88
C PHE A 28 17.46 -7.79 -19.52
N ASP A 29 18.20 -6.68 -19.51
CA ASP A 29 19.64 -6.63 -19.21
C ASP A 29 20.44 -7.68 -20.00
N ARG A 30 20.27 -7.67 -21.31
CA ARG A 30 20.86 -8.65 -22.23
C ARG A 30 22.19 -8.18 -22.78
N THR A 31 23.12 -9.12 -22.96
CA THR A 31 24.33 -8.94 -23.75
C THR A 31 24.15 -9.60 -25.10
N VAL A 32 24.50 -8.89 -26.16
CA VAL A 32 24.34 -9.34 -27.55
C VAL A 32 25.72 -9.36 -28.21
N ASN A 33 26.00 -10.41 -28.98
CA ASN A 33 27.24 -10.50 -29.75
C ASN A 33 27.17 -9.62 -31.02
N ALA A 34 28.29 -9.40 -31.71
CA ALA A 34 28.35 -8.57 -32.92
C ALA A 34 27.38 -9.04 -34.04
N THR A 35 27.00 -10.31 -34.03
CA THR A 35 26.06 -10.93 -34.98
C THR A 35 24.58 -10.85 -34.55
N GLY A 36 24.26 -10.24 -33.40
CA GLY A 36 22.88 -10.08 -32.94
C GLY A 36 22.33 -11.22 -32.06
N HIS A 37 23.10 -12.30 -31.83
CA HIS A 37 22.69 -13.38 -30.92
C HIS A 37 22.83 -12.98 -29.45
N ILE A 38 21.84 -13.35 -28.63
CA ILE A 38 21.85 -13.09 -27.18
C ILE A 38 22.78 -14.10 -26.49
N THR A 39 23.80 -13.61 -25.79
CA THR A 39 24.78 -14.44 -25.08
C THR A 39 24.48 -14.58 -23.59
N SER A 40 23.85 -13.56 -22.99
CA SER A 40 23.42 -13.59 -21.59
C SER A 40 22.25 -12.64 -21.36
N SER A 41 21.43 -12.91 -20.36
CA SER A 41 20.38 -12.02 -19.87
C SER A 41 20.27 -12.17 -18.37
N ARG A 42 20.21 -11.04 -17.65
CA ARG A 42 20.13 -11.03 -16.19
C ARG A 42 18.72 -11.26 -15.66
N THR A 43 17.72 -10.84 -16.43
CA THR A 43 16.34 -10.76 -15.97
C THR A 43 15.39 -11.27 -17.06
N LEU A 44 14.59 -12.28 -16.70
CA LEU A 44 13.53 -12.84 -17.54
C LEU A 44 12.17 -12.50 -16.92
N ALA A 45 11.30 -11.85 -17.69
CA ALA A 45 9.91 -11.63 -17.32
C ALA A 45 9.01 -12.61 -18.08
N VAL A 46 8.09 -13.23 -17.34
CA VAL A 46 7.03 -14.08 -17.90
C VAL A 46 5.69 -13.50 -17.48
N TYR A 47 4.83 -13.27 -18.47
CA TYR A 47 3.52 -12.65 -18.26
C TYR A 47 2.42 -13.70 -18.36
N PHE A 48 1.58 -13.76 -17.33
CA PHE A 48 0.34 -14.54 -17.33
C PHE A 48 -0.82 -13.56 -17.25
N THR A 49 -1.63 -13.47 -18.31
CA THR A 49 -2.78 -12.58 -18.38
C THR A 49 -4.07 -13.38 -18.35
N THR A 50 -5.08 -12.85 -17.66
CA THR A 50 -6.42 -13.47 -17.61
C THR A 50 -7.49 -12.40 -17.54
N PHE A 51 -8.64 -12.66 -18.16
CA PHE A 51 -9.78 -11.73 -18.13
C PHE A 51 -10.64 -11.96 -16.89
N VAL A 52 -10.70 -10.93 -16.04
CA VAL A 52 -11.46 -10.94 -14.79
C VAL A 52 -12.80 -10.26 -15.00
N ASN A 53 -13.82 -11.05 -15.37
CA ASN A 53 -15.16 -10.53 -15.67
C ASN A 53 -16.16 -10.75 -14.53
N THR A 54 -15.76 -11.41 -13.44
CA THR A 54 -16.65 -11.80 -12.34
C THR A 54 -15.89 -11.81 -11.02
N SER A 55 -16.56 -11.46 -9.92
CA SER A 55 -16.01 -11.51 -8.55
C SER A 55 -15.46 -12.90 -8.20
N THR A 56 -16.10 -13.98 -8.66
CA THR A 56 -15.62 -15.36 -8.47
C THR A 56 -14.27 -15.60 -9.16
N LYS A 57 -14.10 -15.11 -10.40
CA LYS A 57 -12.82 -15.20 -11.12
C LYS A 57 -11.74 -14.38 -10.44
N ALA A 58 -12.08 -13.17 -9.96
CA ALA A 58 -11.16 -12.33 -9.20
C ALA A 58 -10.65 -13.05 -7.94
N ARG A 59 -11.56 -13.71 -7.19
CA ARG A 59 -11.19 -14.48 -5.99
C ARG A 59 -10.30 -15.69 -6.32
N ARG A 60 -10.60 -16.42 -7.40
CA ARG A 60 -9.75 -17.54 -7.87
C ARG A 60 -8.36 -17.07 -8.28
N LEU A 61 -8.26 -15.94 -8.99
CA LEU A 61 -6.99 -15.33 -9.36
C LEU A 61 -6.18 -14.94 -8.12
N GLN A 62 -6.81 -14.29 -7.13
CA GLN A 62 -6.14 -13.95 -5.87
C GLN A 62 -5.62 -15.20 -5.13
N LEU A 63 -6.41 -16.29 -5.10
CA LEU A 63 -5.97 -17.54 -4.49
C LEU A 63 -4.81 -18.17 -5.26
N PHE A 64 -4.84 -18.13 -6.58
CA PHE A 64 -3.74 -18.61 -7.43
C PHE A 64 -2.46 -17.80 -7.17
N GLU A 65 -2.52 -16.47 -7.26
CA GLU A 65 -1.38 -15.58 -7.00
C GLU A 65 -0.82 -15.79 -5.58
N LYS A 66 -1.69 -15.97 -4.57
CA LYS A 66 -1.27 -16.30 -3.20
C LYS A 66 -0.46 -17.59 -3.12
N HIS A 67 -0.88 -18.64 -3.82
CA HIS A 67 -0.17 -19.93 -3.81
C HIS A 67 1.17 -19.83 -4.57
N VAL A 68 1.19 -19.16 -5.72
CA VAL A 68 2.41 -18.91 -6.49
C VAL A 68 3.41 -18.11 -5.66
N LEU A 69 2.95 -17.03 -5.00
CA LEU A 69 3.79 -16.22 -4.12
C LEU A 69 4.44 -17.07 -3.02
N LYS A 70 3.65 -17.93 -2.37
CA LYS A 70 4.15 -18.82 -1.32
C LYS A 70 5.22 -19.78 -1.83
N GLN A 71 5.10 -20.29 -3.05
CA GLN A 71 6.11 -21.15 -3.65
C GLN A 71 7.36 -20.37 -4.06
N VAL A 72 7.18 -19.15 -4.60
CA VAL A 72 8.28 -18.23 -4.92
C VAL A 72 9.08 -17.87 -3.66
N GLU A 73 8.41 -17.52 -2.57
CA GLU A 73 9.05 -17.22 -1.28
C GLU A 73 9.83 -18.44 -0.74
N LYS A 74 9.24 -19.64 -0.79
CA LYS A 74 9.92 -20.88 -0.41
C LYS A 74 11.15 -21.15 -1.25
N HIS A 75 11.07 -20.94 -2.56
CA HIS A 75 12.22 -21.09 -3.45
C HIS A 75 13.30 -20.06 -3.12
N ASN A 76 12.93 -18.78 -2.97
CA ASN A 76 13.89 -17.71 -2.70
C ASN A 76 14.53 -17.79 -1.31
N ALA A 77 13.90 -18.46 -0.35
CA ALA A 77 14.48 -18.67 0.99
C ALA A 77 15.73 -19.57 0.97
N ILE A 78 15.93 -20.37 -0.08
CA ILE A 78 17.10 -21.25 -0.22
C ILE A 78 18.23 -20.45 -0.86
N ALA A 79 19.24 -20.08 -0.06
CA ALA A 79 20.38 -19.26 -0.49
C ALA A 79 21.24 -19.86 -1.62
N LYS A 80 21.11 -21.17 -1.89
CA LYS A 80 21.84 -21.89 -2.96
C LYS A 80 21.19 -21.75 -4.35
N ASN A 81 20.03 -21.11 -4.46
CA ASN A 81 19.35 -21.00 -5.76
C ASN A 81 20.00 -19.93 -6.64
N ALA A 82 20.39 -20.33 -7.85
CA ALA A 82 20.99 -19.45 -8.85
C ALA A 82 20.00 -18.42 -9.45
N ILE A 83 18.70 -18.67 -9.30
CA ILE A 83 17.62 -17.87 -9.87
C ILE A 83 16.74 -17.37 -8.74
N ARG A 84 16.44 -16.06 -8.75
CA ARG A 84 15.49 -15.44 -7.83
C ARG A 84 14.20 -15.13 -8.57
N PHE A 85 13.10 -15.75 -8.15
CA PHE A 85 11.79 -15.45 -8.72
C PHE A 85 11.17 -14.22 -8.07
N VAL A 86 10.56 -13.34 -8.85
CA VAL A 86 9.82 -12.20 -8.33
C VAL A 86 8.44 -12.22 -8.94
N LEU A 87 7.40 -12.29 -8.10
CA LEU A 87 6.02 -12.28 -8.55
C LEU A 87 5.47 -10.85 -8.45
N HIS A 88 5.01 -10.32 -9.58
CA HIS A 88 4.21 -9.10 -9.63
C HIS A 88 2.77 -9.45 -10.04
N GLY A 89 1.80 -9.00 -9.24
CA GLY A 89 0.38 -9.32 -9.44
C GLY A 89 -0.52 -8.47 -8.55
N ALA A 90 -1.84 -8.63 -8.69
CA ALA A 90 -2.80 -7.83 -7.94
C ALA A 90 -2.79 -8.14 -6.44
N TYR A 91 -2.62 -9.42 -6.09
CA TYR A 91 -2.55 -9.90 -4.72
C TYR A 91 -1.34 -9.37 -3.93
N PRO A 92 -0.07 -9.50 -4.38
CA PRO A 92 1.07 -8.98 -3.62
C PRO A 92 1.00 -7.46 -3.43
N VAL A 93 0.54 -6.70 -4.44
CA VAL A 93 0.32 -5.25 -4.29
C VAL A 93 -0.75 -4.96 -3.23
N SER A 94 -1.85 -5.71 -3.23
CA SER A 94 -2.89 -5.57 -2.19
C SER A 94 -2.37 -5.90 -0.79
N GLN A 95 -1.44 -6.86 -0.65
CA GLN A 95 -0.79 -7.17 0.63
C GLN A 95 0.11 -6.02 1.09
N GLU A 96 0.87 -5.42 0.18
CA GLU A 96 1.72 -4.27 0.47
C GLU A 96 0.89 -3.06 0.93
N VAL A 97 -0.24 -2.79 0.28
CA VAL A 97 -1.17 -1.74 0.72
C VAL A 97 -1.71 -2.04 2.12
N LYS A 98 -2.16 -3.27 2.39
CA LYS A 98 -2.65 -3.68 3.73
C LYS A 98 -1.56 -3.55 4.79
N ARG A 99 -0.32 -3.91 4.46
CA ARG A 99 0.84 -3.73 5.34
C ARG A 99 1.08 -2.26 5.63
N GLY A 100 1.03 -1.40 4.62
CA GLY A 100 1.13 0.05 4.75
C GLY A 100 0.04 0.61 5.68
N VAL A 101 -1.22 0.23 5.46
CA VAL A 101 -2.35 0.64 6.31
C VAL A 101 -2.17 0.17 7.75
N LYS A 102 -1.73 -1.08 7.98
CA LYS A 102 -1.47 -1.61 9.33
C LYS A 102 -0.38 -0.83 10.05
N THR A 103 0.69 -0.48 9.35
CA THR A 103 1.79 0.31 9.93
C THR A 103 1.31 1.73 10.24
N ALA A 104 0.59 2.38 9.33
CA ALA A 104 0.02 3.70 9.55
C ALA A 104 -0.95 3.70 10.75
N ALA A 105 -1.83 2.70 10.86
CA ALA A 105 -2.78 2.57 11.96
C ALA A 105 -2.11 2.57 13.35
N LYS A 106 -0.92 1.96 13.49
CA LYS A 106 -0.16 1.99 14.74
C LYS A 106 0.29 3.41 15.11
N TYR A 107 0.79 4.16 14.13
CA TYR A 107 1.20 5.56 14.35
C TYR A 107 0.00 6.44 14.72
N TYR A 108 -1.17 6.23 14.09
CA TYR A 108 -2.39 6.94 14.46
C TYR A 108 -2.83 6.68 15.90
N LEU A 109 -2.79 5.42 16.33
CA LEU A 109 -3.16 5.06 17.69
C LEU A 109 -2.22 5.72 18.71
N THR A 110 -0.92 5.75 18.39
CA THR A 110 0.09 6.43 19.21
C THR A 110 -0.18 7.93 19.28
N GLY A 111 -0.48 8.57 18.15
CA GLY A 111 -0.84 10.00 18.08
C GLY A 111 -2.11 10.33 18.86
N ALA A 112 -3.14 9.47 18.80
CA ALA A 112 -4.37 9.63 19.56
C ALA A 112 -4.12 9.59 21.08
N VAL A 113 -3.32 8.64 21.57
CA VAL A 113 -2.96 8.53 22.99
C VAL A 113 -2.18 9.77 23.45
N LEU A 114 -1.23 10.23 22.64
CA LEU A 114 -0.45 11.43 22.95
C LEU A 114 -1.33 12.68 23.01
N LEU A 115 -2.28 12.82 22.09
CA LEU A 115 -3.23 13.93 22.07
C LEU A 115 -4.16 13.93 23.29
N ILE A 116 -4.71 12.77 23.66
CA ILE A 116 -5.54 12.64 24.87
C ILE A 116 -4.73 13.04 26.11
N SER A 117 -3.48 12.59 26.19
CA SER A 117 -2.58 12.92 27.30
C SER A 117 -2.28 14.43 27.35
N PHE A 118 -2.03 15.06 26.20
CA PHE A 118 -1.78 16.49 26.10
C PHE A 118 -3.00 17.33 26.50
N VAL A 119 -4.19 16.92 26.07
CA VAL A 119 -5.46 17.55 26.46
C VAL A 119 -5.63 17.46 27.98
N ILE A 120 -5.55 16.27 28.56
CA ILE A 120 -5.67 16.08 30.01
C ILE A 120 -4.64 16.94 30.76
N GLY A 121 -3.38 16.95 30.33
CA GLY A 121 -2.31 17.74 30.96
C GLY A 121 -2.57 19.26 30.90
N SER A 122 -2.97 19.76 29.73
CA SER A 122 -3.33 21.18 29.55
C SER A 122 -4.51 21.58 30.45
N PHE A 123 -5.48 20.69 30.60
CA PHE A 123 -6.64 20.90 31.46
C PHE A 123 -6.28 20.85 32.96
N ILE A 124 -5.42 19.93 33.40
CA ILE A 124 -4.95 19.91 34.81
C ILE A 124 -4.27 21.23 35.16
N LEU A 125 -3.42 21.75 34.28
CA LEU A 125 -2.78 23.06 34.45
C LEU A 125 -3.81 24.19 34.55
N ALA A 126 -4.82 24.20 33.68
CA ALA A 126 -5.87 25.22 33.71
C ALA A 126 -6.72 25.15 35.00
N SER A 127 -6.99 23.95 35.51
CA SER A 127 -7.76 23.73 36.74
C SER A 127 -7.04 24.29 37.97
N LEU A 128 -5.73 24.07 38.06
CA LEU A 128 -4.88 24.60 39.13
C LEU A 128 -4.87 26.14 39.12
N THR A 129 -4.84 26.75 37.94
CA THR A 129 -4.80 28.22 37.78
C THR A 129 -6.14 28.89 38.10
N TYR A 130 -7.27 28.33 37.68
CA TYR A 130 -8.58 29.00 37.76
C TYR A 130 -9.52 28.51 38.88
N ARG A 131 -9.13 27.48 39.66
CA ARG A 131 -9.86 27.01 40.86
C ARG A 131 -11.37 26.76 40.63
N GLN A 132 -11.72 26.24 39.44
CA GLN A 132 -13.10 26.03 39.00
C GLN A 132 -13.72 24.71 39.50
N LYS A 133 -15.06 24.64 39.57
CA LYS A 133 -15.83 23.45 39.97
C LYS A 133 -15.69 22.30 38.94
N ILE A 134 -15.47 21.09 39.44
CA ILE A 134 -15.15 19.86 38.68
C ILE A 134 -16.29 19.36 37.76
N SER A 135 -17.56 19.65 38.08
CA SER A 135 -18.71 19.09 37.34
C SER A 135 -18.91 19.67 35.94
N SER A 136 -18.73 20.98 35.76
CA SER A 136 -18.75 21.62 34.42
C SER A 136 -17.49 21.29 33.62
N TYR A 137 -16.43 20.86 34.31
CA TYR A 137 -15.12 20.54 33.74
C TYR A 137 -15.15 19.29 32.85
N ILE A 138 -15.81 18.22 33.31
CA ILE A 138 -15.90 16.95 32.57
C ILE A 138 -16.71 17.11 31.28
N ALA A 139 -17.77 17.91 31.31
CA ALA A 139 -18.61 18.16 30.15
C ALA A 139 -17.86 18.91 29.03
N VAL A 140 -17.03 19.88 29.38
CA VAL A 140 -16.22 20.64 28.41
C VAL A 140 -15.15 19.74 27.77
N ILE A 141 -14.50 18.87 28.55
CA ILE A 141 -13.49 17.94 28.04
C ILE A 141 -14.14 16.92 27.08
N ALA A 142 -15.27 16.33 27.48
CA ALA A 142 -16.00 15.42 26.64
C ALA A 142 -16.43 16.09 25.32
N ALA A 143 -16.98 17.31 25.39
CA ALA A 143 -17.37 18.08 24.21
C ALA A 143 -16.19 18.44 23.30
N ALA A 144 -15.04 18.80 23.87
CA ALA A 144 -13.84 19.19 23.12
C ALA A 144 -13.23 18.02 22.33
N ILE A 145 -13.32 16.79 22.84
CA ILE A 145 -12.82 15.59 22.16
C ILE A 145 -13.87 15.00 21.21
N LEU A 146 -15.13 14.87 21.66
CA LEU A 146 -16.19 14.27 20.84
C LEU A 146 -16.52 15.11 19.61
N SER A 147 -16.55 16.44 19.72
CA SER A 147 -16.94 17.33 18.62
C SER A 147 -16.11 17.11 17.33
N PRO A 148 -14.76 17.18 17.37
CA PRO A 148 -13.95 16.94 16.18
C PRO A 148 -13.99 15.48 15.70
N VAL A 149 -14.14 14.50 16.60
CA VAL A 149 -14.27 13.09 16.22
C VAL A 149 -15.57 12.83 15.46
N LEU A 150 -16.71 13.33 15.96
CA LEU A 150 -18.00 13.21 15.27
C LEU A 150 -17.99 13.97 13.93
N ALA A 151 -17.41 15.16 13.89
CA ALA A 151 -17.28 15.94 12.66
C ALA A 151 -16.48 15.15 11.61
N SER A 152 -15.38 14.51 12.02
CA SER A 152 -14.56 13.71 11.12
C SER A 152 -15.25 12.43 10.64
N ILE A 153 -15.92 11.69 11.52
CA ILE A 153 -16.69 10.49 11.13
C ILE A 153 -17.79 10.86 10.14
N THR A 154 -18.47 11.99 10.37
CA THR A 154 -19.53 12.50 9.48
C THR A 154 -18.96 12.88 8.12
N ALA A 155 -17.83 13.59 8.08
CA ALA A 155 -17.15 13.95 6.84
C ALA A 155 -16.69 12.71 6.06
N LEU A 156 -16.11 11.71 6.74
CA LEU A 156 -15.74 10.43 6.13
C LEU A 156 -16.96 9.68 5.58
N GLY A 157 -18.08 9.68 6.31
CA GLY A 157 -19.35 9.10 5.88
C GLY A 157 -19.89 9.74 4.61
N ILE A 158 -19.86 11.07 4.53
CA ILE A 158 -20.28 11.82 3.33
C ILE A 158 -19.36 11.50 2.13
N VAL A 159 -18.04 11.47 2.34
CA VAL A 159 -17.08 11.11 1.29
C VAL A 159 -17.30 9.70 0.76
N LEU A 160 -17.62 8.75 1.65
CA LEU A 160 -17.98 7.38 1.28
C LEU A 160 -19.29 7.31 0.49
N LEU A 161 -20.30 8.10 0.86
CA LEU A 161 -21.59 8.17 0.16
C LEU A 161 -21.46 8.75 -1.25
N ILE A 162 -20.54 9.70 -1.46
CA ILE A 162 -20.22 10.28 -2.77
C ILE A 162 -19.45 9.27 -3.67
N GLY A 163 -19.05 8.13 -3.13
CA GLY A 163 -18.33 7.09 -3.88
C GLY A 163 -16.86 7.42 -4.11
N LEU A 164 -16.30 8.36 -3.35
CA LEU A 164 -14.89 8.69 -3.44
C LEU A 164 -14.04 7.59 -2.81
N HIS A 165 -13.02 7.12 -3.53
CA HIS A 165 -12.16 6.06 -3.05
C HIS A 165 -11.33 6.55 -1.85
N ILE A 166 -11.51 5.91 -0.69
CA ILE A 166 -10.72 6.21 0.51
C ILE A 166 -9.25 5.87 0.20
N ASN A 167 -8.43 6.91 0.11
CA ASN A 167 -6.97 6.77 -0.01
C ASN A 167 -6.33 6.92 1.38
N MET A 168 -5.10 6.46 1.54
CA MET A 168 -4.34 6.55 2.79
C MET A 168 -4.23 7.99 3.33
N LEU A 169 -4.28 8.99 2.43
CA LEU A 169 -4.35 10.43 2.74
C LEU A 169 -5.63 10.85 3.47
N VAL A 170 -6.77 10.22 3.16
CA VAL A 170 -8.05 10.47 3.83
C VAL A 170 -8.01 9.99 5.28
N LEU A 171 -7.12 9.05 5.61
CA LEU A 171 -6.92 8.60 6.99
C LEU A 171 -6.23 9.66 7.87
N ILE A 172 -5.53 10.64 7.27
CA ILE A 172 -4.83 11.73 7.99
C ILE A 172 -5.79 12.88 8.31
N SER A 173 -6.86 13.04 7.51
CA SER A 173 -7.77 14.18 7.61
C SER A 173 -8.40 14.40 9.00
N PRO A 174 -8.80 13.37 9.79
CA PRO A 174 -9.36 13.58 11.13
C PRO A 174 -8.40 14.32 12.07
N PHE A 175 -7.12 13.96 12.02
CA PHE A 175 -6.09 14.54 12.88
C PHE A 175 -5.72 15.95 12.41
N LEU A 176 -5.69 16.17 11.10
CA LEU A 176 -5.43 17.50 10.54
C LEU A 176 -6.57 18.47 10.88
N THR A 177 -7.83 18.03 10.77
CA THR A 177 -8.99 18.82 11.18
C THR A 177 -8.98 19.10 12.67
N LEU A 178 -8.59 18.13 13.50
CA LEU A 178 -8.49 18.33 14.94
C LEU A 178 -7.36 19.31 15.30
N ALA A 179 -6.19 19.21 14.66
CA ALA A 179 -5.08 20.14 14.84
C ALA A 179 -5.46 21.58 14.41
N MET A 180 -6.09 21.73 13.25
CA MET A 180 -6.58 23.04 12.78
C MET A 180 -7.70 23.60 13.67
N GLY A 181 -8.61 22.74 14.14
CA GLY A 181 -9.73 23.13 14.99
C GLY A 181 -9.30 23.65 16.37
N ILE A 182 -8.25 23.07 16.96
CA ILE A 182 -7.65 23.58 18.21
C ILE A 182 -6.94 24.91 17.95
N GLY A 183 -6.18 25.03 16.85
CA GLY A 183 -5.45 26.26 16.52
C GLY A 183 -6.37 27.47 16.32
N ASN A 184 -7.51 27.29 15.64
CA ASN A 184 -8.38 28.40 15.28
C ASN A 184 -9.16 29.00 16.47
N ARG A 185 -9.31 28.25 17.58
CA ARG A 185 -9.95 28.78 18.81
C ARG A 185 -9.03 29.67 19.65
N HIS A 186 -7.72 29.70 19.37
CA HIS A 186 -6.77 30.54 20.10
C HIS A 186 -6.54 31.91 19.45
N PHE A 187 -7.03 32.16 18.23
CA PHE A 187 -6.77 33.40 17.48
C PHE A 187 -7.95 34.39 17.42
N THR A 188 -9.12 34.05 17.96
CA THR A 188 -10.30 34.95 17.96
C THR A 188 -10.51 35.73 19.27
N THR A 189 -9.53 35.71 20.18
CA THR A 189 -9.47 36.56 21.38
C THR A 189 -8.21 37.42 21.41
N LEU A 190 -7.89 38.04 20.29
CA LEU A 190 -7.00 39.21 20.19
C LEU A 190 -7.70 40.29 19.36
#